data_AF-A0A8I2E3L7-F1
#
_entry.id   AF-A0A8I2E3L7-F1
#
_cell.length_a   1.000
_cell.length_b   1.000
_cell.length_c   1.000
_cell.angle_alpha   90.00
_cell.angle_beta   90.00
_cell.angle_gamma   90.00
#
_symmetry.space_group_name_H-M   'P 1'
#
loop_
_entity.id
_entity.type
_entity.pdbx_description
1 polymer ?
#
loop_
_entity_poly.entity_id
_entity_poly.type
_entity_poly.pdbx_seq_one_letter_code
_entity_poly.pdbx_strand_id
1 'polypeptide(L)'
;MTVPPTDVDQIFRLQEQVRQLKEAVVSHAVVDQAIGVVIALGGVTPDEGWIVLKEVSQHTNIKLRNVAETILIWGRTGVMPPEIRTALEDRLGRPALSGPPPGSPRVSGRNSR
;
A
#
# COMPACT_ATOMS: atom_id res chain seq x y z
N MET A 1 -34.73 33.90 -7.79
CA MET A 1 -34.08 34.47 -6.59
C MET A 1 -33.29 33.35 -5.93
N THR A 2 -32.04 33.14 -6.34
CA THR A 2 -31.13 32.15 -5.75
C THR A 2 -30.51 32.75 -4.49
N VAL A 3 -30.82 32.17 -3.34
CA VAL A 3 -30.20 32.54 -2.07
C VAL A 3 -28.71 32.19 -2.17
N PRO A 4 -27.77 33.12 -1.93
CA PRO A 4 -26.36 32.77 -1.92
C PRO A 4 -26.11 31.75 -0.81
N PRO A 5 -25.30 30.70 -1.04
CA PRO A 5 -24.95 29.75 0.00
C PRO A 5 -24.33 30.52 1.17
N THR A 6 -24.82 30.29 2.38
CA THR A 6 -24.33 30.95 3.58
C THR A 6 -22.90 30.51 3.87
N ASP A 7 -22.15 31.35 4.59
CA ASP A 7 -20.74 31.09 4.93
C ASP A 7 -20.54 29.71 5.60
N VAL A 8 -21.56 29.19 6.30
CA VAL A 8 -21.56 27.85 6.90
C VAL A 8 -21.57 26.71 5.88
N ASP A 9 -22.28 26.84 4.76
CA ASP A 9 -22.28 25.84 3.68
C ASP A 9 -20.94 25.80 2.94
N GLN A 10 -20.27 26.96 2.85
CA GLN A 10 -18.91 27.03 2.32
C GLN A 10 -17.90 26.40 3.27
N ILE A 11 -18.00 26.66 4.57
CA ILE A 11 -17.14 26.06 5.60
C ILE A 11 -17.27 24.54 5.59
N PHE A 12 -18.49 23.98 5.52
CA PHE A 12 -18.69 22.54 5.51
C PHE A 12 -18.11 21.86 4.25
N ARG A 13 -18.29 22.47 3.07
CA ARG A 13 -17.69 21.95 1.83
C ARG A 13 -16.16 22.00 1.86
N LEU A 14 -15.58 23.07 2.36
CA LEU A 14 -14.13 23.20 2.50
C LEU A 14 -13.57 22.20 3.51
N GLN A 15 -14.27 21.94 4.63
CA GLN A 15 -13.88 20.91 5.60
C GLN A 15 -13.95 19.50 5.02
N GLU A 16 -14.98 19.20 4.23
CA GLU A 16 -15.11 17.92 3.54
C GLU A 16 -14.03 17.73 2.47
N GLN A 17 -13.70 18.79 1.71
CA GLN A 17 -12.57 18.76 0.78
C GLN A 17 -11.23 18.59 1.49
N VAL A 18 -11.00 19.27 2.62
CA VAL A 18 -9.80 19.09 3.45
C VAL A 18 -9.72 17.68 4.02
N ARG A 19 -10.85 17.09 4.41
CA ARG A 19 -10.92 15.70 4.89
C ARG A 19 -10.56 14.72 3.77
N GLN A 20 -11.18 14.86 2.60
CA GLN A 20 -10.90 14.02 1.43
C GLN A 20 -9.45 14.17 0.97
N LEU A 21 -8.88 15.39 0.99
CA LEU A 21 -7.50 15.63 0.62
C LEU A 21 -6.53 15.04 1.67
N LYS A 22 -6.83 15.18 2.96
CA LYS A 22 -6.04 14.55 4.03
C LYS A 22 -6.10 13.02 3.96
N GLU A 23 -7.27 12.45 3.68
CA GLU A 23 -7.43 11.01 3.47
C GLU A 23 -6.67 10.54 2.22
N ALA A 24 -6.67 11.33 1.14
CA ALA A 24 -5.90 11.05 -0.06
C ALA A 24 -4.38 11.14 0.18
N VAL A 25 -3.91 12.12 0.95
CA VAL A 25 -2.48 12.30 1.29
C VAL A 25 -1.98 11.22 2.26
N VAL A 26 -2.77 10.89 3.29
CA VAL A 26 -2.43 9.80 4.22
C VAL A 26 -2.46 8.44 3.52
N SER A 27 -3.40 8.24 2.60
CA SER A 27 -3.42 7.04 1.75
C SER A 27 -2.25 7.02 0.78
N HIS A 28 -1.80 8.17 0.28
CA HIS A 28 -0.59 8.28 -0.56
C HIS A 28 0.65 7.82 0.20
N ALA A 29 0.88 8.32 1.43
CA ALA A 29 2.10 7.99 2.17
C ALA A 29 2.28 6.48 2.42
N VAL A 30 1.18 5.77 2.72
CA VAL A 30 1.21 4.30 2.92
C VAL A 30 1.43 3.58 1.60
N VAL A 31 0.80 4.06 0.52
CA VAL A 31 0.98 3.47 -0.81
C VAL A 31 2.38 3.72 -1.35
N ASP A 32 2.94 4.91 -1.19
CA ASP A 32 4.31 5.26 -1.59
C ASP A 32 5.34 4.39 -0.88
N GLN A 33 5.14 4.11 0.42
CA GLN A 33 5.99 3.17 1.15
C GLN A 33 5.87 1.74 0.61
N ALA A 34 4.66 1.29 0.27
CA ALA A 34 4.46 -0.02 -0.32
C ALA A 34 5.08 -0.13 -1.72
N ILE A 35 5.02 0.95 -2.54
CA ILE A 35 5.74 1.04 -3.81
C ILE A 35 7.24 0.86 -3.57
N GLY A 36 7.80 1.52 -2.56
CA GLY A 36 9.21 1.34 -2.18
C GLY A 36 9.59 -0.11 -1.88
N VAL A 37 8.70 -0.85 -1.19
CA VAL A 37 8.89 -2.29 -0.96
C VAL A 37 8.82 -3.08 -2.27
N VAL A 38 7.86 -2.78 -3.15
CA VAL A 38 7.73 -3.46 -4.45
C VAL A 38 8.93 -3.20 -5.36
N ILE A 39 9.47 -1.97 -5.38
CA ILE A 39 10.71 -1.63 -6.09
C ILE A 39 11.87 -2.49 -5.56
N ALA A 40 12.03 -2.58 -4.24
CA ALA A 40 13.10 -3.36 -3.63
C ALA A 40 13.02 -4.87 -3.95
N LEU A 41 11.82 -5.38 -4.24
CA LEU A 41 11.59 -6.79 -4.56
C LEU A 41 11.70 -7.11 -6.05
N GLY A 42 11.00 -6.33 -6.86
CA GLY A 42 10.88 -6.57 -8.29
C GLY A 42 12.04 -5.98 -9.08
N GLY A 43 12.78 -5.02 -8.51
CA GLY A 43 13.69 -4.18 -9.28
C GLY A 43 12.96 -3.32 -10.32
N VAL A 44 11.68 -3.03 -10.06
CA VAL A 44 10.80 -2.27 -10.96
C VAL A 44 10.92 -0.77 -10.69
N THR A 45 10.52 0.05 -11.65
CA THR A 45 10.43 1.51 -11.48
C THR A 45 9.26 1.90 -10.56
N PRO A 46 9.23 3.13 -10.01
CA PRO A 46 8.12 3.59 -9.18
C PRO A 46 6.75 3.54 -9.88
N ASP A 47 6.69 3.89 -11.16
CA ASP A 47 5.46 3.86 -11.95
C ASP A 47 4.95 2.42 -12.16
N GLU A 48 5.86 1.49 -12.43
CA GLU A 48 5.54 0.06 -12.53
C GLU A 48 5.08 -0.49 -11.17
N GLY A 49 5.73 -0.11 -10.07
CA GLY A 49 5.32 -0.50 -8.72
C GLY A 49 3.88 -0.04 -8.38
N TRP A 50 3.52 1.18 -8.78
CA TRP A 50 2.14 1.68 -8.65
C TRP A 50 1.14 0.87 -9.49
N ILE A 51 1.49 0.55 -10.75
CA ILE A 51 0.64 -0.26 -11.62
C ILE A 51 0.40 -1.64 -11.00
N VAL A 52 1.45 -2.30 -10.50
CA VAL A 52 1.36 -3.60 -9.83
C VAL A 52 0.41 -3.55 -8.63
N LEU A 53 0.55 -2.57 -7.73
CA LEU A 53 -0.36 -2.44 -6.59
C LEU A 53 -1.83 -2.26 -7.01
N LYS A 54 -2.05 -1.47 -8.06
CA LYS A 54 -3.40 -1.20 -8.59
C LYS A 54 -4.02 -2.46 -9.22
N GLU A 55 -3.23 -3.26 -9.93
CA GLU A 55 -3.68 -4.51 -10.53
C GLU A 55 -3.97 -5.57 -9.46
N VAL A 56 -3.12 -5.70 -8.45
CA VAL A 56 -3.35 -6.60 -7.31
C VAL A 56 -4.63 -6.21 -6.57
N SER A 57 -4.84 -4.92 -6.31
CA SER A 57 -6.07 -4.41 -5.68
C SER A 57 -7.32 -4.77 -6.47
N GLN A 58 -7.32 -4.58 -7.79
CA GLN A 58 -8.44 -4.93 -8.66
C GLN A 58 -8.68 -6.43 -8.73
N HIS A 59 -7.62 -7.22 -8.88
CA HIS A 59 -7.70 -8.67 -9.03
C HIS A 59 -8.17 -9.37 -7.75
N THR A 60 -7.78 -8.84 -6.58
CA THR A 60 -8.17 -9.38 -5.27
C THR A 60 -9.48 -8.78 -4.75
N ASN A 61 -10.01 -7.74 -5.40
CA ASN A 61 -11.13 -6.93 -4.91
C ASN A 61 -10.90 -6.36 -3.49
N ILE A 62 -9.64 -6.07 -3.16
CA ILE A 62 -9.23 -5.47 -1.88
C ILE A 62 -8.88 -4.00 -2.13
N LYS A 63 -9.29 -3.10 -1.23
CA LYS A 63 -8.93 -1.68 -1.31
C LYS A 63 -7.40 -1.52 -1.37
N LEU A 64 -6.92 -0.67 -2.27
CA LEU A 64 -5.50 -0.41 -2.52
C LEU A 64 -4.70 -0.13 -1.23
N ARG A 65 -5.28 0.64 -0.31
CA ARG A 65 -4.67 0.91 1.00
C ARG A 65 -4.42 -0.36 1.81
N ASN A 66 -5.37 -1.28 1.85
CA ASN A 66 -5.24 -2.53 2.60
C ASN A 66 -4.20 -3.46 1.93
N VAL A 67 -4.11 -3.44 0.60
CA VAL A 67 -3.03 -4.11 -0.14
C VAL A 67 -1.68 -3.53 0.26
N ALA A 68 -1.55 -2.20 0.27
CA ALA A 68 -0.33 -1.52 0.69
C ALA A 68 0.05 -1.84 2.14
N GLU A 69 -0.90 -1.77 3.08
CA GLU A 69 -0.69 -2.15 4.48
C GLU A 69 -0.24 -3.61 4.62
N THR A 70 -0.83 -4.52 3.85
CA THR A 70 -0.44 -5.94 3.85
C THR A 70 1.00 -6.13 3.37
N ILE A 71 1.42 -5.40 2.34
CA ILE A 71 2.79 -5.43 1.83
C ILE A 71 3.77 -4.86 2.87
N LEU A 72 3.40 -3.79 3.56
CA LEU A 72 4.23 -3.22 4.64
C LEU A 72 4.35 -4.15 5.84
N ILE A 73 3.26 -4.83 6.23
CA ILE A 73 3.27 -5.85 7.29
C ILE A 73 4.18 -6.99 6.87
N TRP A 74 4.01 -7.51 5.65
CA TRP A 74 4.87 -8.57 5.11
C TRP A 74 6.34 -8.15 5.08
N GLY A 75 6.66 -6.90 4.71
CA GLY A 75 8.04 -6.42 4.71
C GLY A 75 8.72 -6.50 6.08
N ARG A 76 7.93 -6.50 7.16
CA ARG A 76 8.38 -6.62 8.56
C ARG A 76 8.31 -8.05 9.09
N THR A 77 7.30 -8.83 8.73
CA THR A 77 7.00 -10.15 9.33
C THR A 77 7.41 -11.33 8.44
N GLY A 78 7.62 -11.11 7.14
CA GLY A 78 7.83 -12.14 6.14
C GLY A 78 6.59 -12.99 5.82
N VAL A 79 5.43 -12.68 6.40
CA VAL A 79 4.18 -13.43 6.18
C VAL A 79 3.24 -12.62 5.29
N MET A 80 2.93 -13.17 4.11
CA MET A 80 1.98 -12.59 3.15
C MET A 80 0.82 -13.56 2.91
N PRO A 81 -0.44 -13.07 2.88
CA PRO A 81 -1.59 -13.86 2.45
C PRO A 81 -1.35 -14.47 1.05
N PRO A 82 -1.74 -15.74 0.84
CA PRO A 82 -1.42 -16.46 -0.40
C PRO A 82 -2.06 -15.82 -1.64
N GLU A 83 -3.25 -15.22 -1.53
CA GLU A 83 -3.92 -14.54 -2.63
C GLU A 83 -3.16 -13.30 -3.12
N ILE A 84 -2.64 -12.47 -2.20
CA ILE A 84 -1.84 -11.29 -2.55
C ILE A 84 -0.46 -11.70 -3.05
N ARG A 85 0.13 -12.75 -2.45
CA ARG A 85 1.41 -13.30 -2.90
C ARG A 85 1.33 -13.79 -4.34
N THR A 86 0.35 -14.62 -4.65
CA THR A 86 0.18 -15.20 -5.98
C THR A 86 -0.01 -14.11 -7.02
N ALA A 87 -0.86 -13.11 -6.72
CA ALA A 87 -1.07 -11.97 -7.62
C ALA A 87 0.21 -11.14 -7.82
N LEU A 88 1.02 -10.97 -6.77
CA LEU A 88 2.27 -10.21 -6.86
C LEU A 88 3.37 -10.98 -7.61
N GLU A 89 3.48 -12.29 -7.40
CA GLU A 89 4.42 -13.16 -8.13
C GLU A 89 4.08 -13.25 -9.62
N ASP A 90 2.80 -13.37 -9.96
CA ASP A 90 2.31 -13.36 -11.35
C ASP A 90 2.72 -12.07 -12.08
N ARG A 91 2.56 -10.92 -11.42
CA ARG A 91 2.85 -9.61 -12.02
C ARG A 91 4.34 -9.26 -12.06
N LEU A 92 5.11 -9.71 -11.07
CA LEU A 92 6.55 -9.48 -11.02
C LEU A 92 7.35 -10.55 -11.78
N GLY A 93 6.71 -11.65 -12.20
CA GLY A 93 7.37 -12.76 -12.89
C GLY A 93 8.46 -13.45 -12.06
N ARG A 94 8.41 -13.36 -10.72
CA ARG A 94 9.43 -13.91 -9.80
C ARG A 94 8.80 -14.73 -8.66
N PRO A 95 9.09 -16.04 -8.56
CA PRO A 95 8.48 -16.94 -7.58
C PRO A 95 9.15 -16.93 -6.18
N ALA A 96 9.78 -15.82 -5.78
CA ALA A 96 10.67 -15.77 -4.62
C ALA A 96 10.13 -14.92 -3.45
N LEU A 97 8.81 -14.75 -3.31
CA LEU A 97 8.22 -13.99 -2.19
C LEU A 97 7.92 -14.85 -0.94
N SER A 98 8.40 -16.10 -0.92
CA SER A 98 8.24 -17.05 0.19
C SER A 98 9.15 -16.77 1.40
N GLY A 99 9.85 -15.63 1.44
CA GLY A 99 10.70 -15.21 2.56
C GLY A 99 10.65 -13.69 2.81
N PRO A 100 11.09 -13.22 3.99
CA PRO A 100 11.17 -11.79 4.28
C PRO A 100 12.07 -11.07 3.26
N PRO A 101 11.78 -9.81 2.91
CA PRO A 101 12.56 -9.07 1.92
C PRO A 101 14.04 -9.03 2.32
N PRO A 102 14.96 -9.02 1.34
CA PRO A 102 16.38 -8.85 1.62
C PRO A 102 16.60 -7.50 2.34
N GLY A 103 17.03 -7.56 3.61
CA GLY A 103 17.28 -6.38 4.44
C GLY A 103 16.46 -6.29 5.74
N SER A 104 15.47 -7.15 5.97
CA SER A 104 14.80 -7.21 7.28
C SER A 104 15.79 -7.71 8.36
N PRO A 105 15.88 -7.07 9.54
CA PRO A 105 16.66 -7.59 10.65
C PRO A 105 16.16 -8.99 10.99
N ARG A 106 16.97 -10.02 10.72
CA ARG A 106 16.66 -11.37 11.20
C ARG A 106 16.71 -11.28 12.72
N VAL A 107 15.55 -11.35 13.39
CA VAL A 107 15.50 -11.57 14.84
C VAL A 107 16.11 -12.96 15.06
N SER A 108 17.42 -12.98 15.27
CA SER A 108 18.16 -14.16 15.65
C SER A 108 17.84 -14.40 17.11
N GLY A 109 16.72 -15.07 17.37
CA GLY A 109 16.38 -15.64 18.67
C GLY A 109 17.39 -16.74 19.03
N ARG A 110 18.59 -16.32 19.44
CA ARG A 110 19.58 -17.16 20.12
C ARG A 110 19.26 -17.10 21.60
N ASN A 111 18.27 -17.87 22.05
CA ASN A 111 18.23 -18.26 23.46
C ASN A 111 19.08 -19.51 23.62
N SER A 112 20.34 -19.26 23.98
CA SER A 112 21.23 -20.24 24.55
C SER A 112 20.69 -20.68 25.90
N ARG A 113 20.52 -22.00 26.04
CA ARG A 113 20.69 -22.87 27.22
C ARG A 113 20.55 -22.25 28.60
#